data_AF-A0A7L3CNX8-F1
#
_entry.id   AF-A0A7L3CNX8-F1
#
_cell.length_a   1.000
_cell.length_b   1.000
_cell.length_c   1.000
_cell.angle_alpha   90.00
_cell.angle_beta   90.00
_cell.angle_gamma   90.00
#
_symmetry.space_group_name_H-M   'P 1'
#
loop_
_entity.id
_entity.type
_entity.pdbx_description
1 polymer ?
#
loop_
_entity_poly.entity_id
_entity_poly.type
_entity_poly.pdbx_seq_one_letter_code
_entity_poly.pdbx_strand_id
1 'polypeptide(L)'
;GLTPCPMVLVFGCRQSRIDHIYKEETLFAKTQGVFRELYTAYSREPDKPKKYVQDVLQEQLAQTVFKALKEQGGHIYVCGDVTMAGDVLKTVQRIVRQQGQLSVEEAGAFISKLRDDSRYHEDIFGVTLRTYEVTNRLRSESIAFIEESKKDTDE
;
A
#
# COMPACT_ATOMS: atom_id res chain seq x y z
N GLY A 1 22.37 16.02 19.19
CA GLY A 1 22.08 15.32 17.92
C GLY A 1 20.61 15.47 17.60
N LEU A 2 20.23 15.38 16.32
CA LEU A 2 18.81 15.34 15.94
C LEU A 2 18.18 14.05 16.47
N THR A 3 17.08 14.16 17.21
CA THR A 3 16.31 12.99 17.65
C THR A 3 15.39 12.57 16.50
N PRO A 4 15.55 11.36 15.93
CA PRO A 4 14.68 10.91 14.84
C PRO A 4 13.25 10.70 15.35
N CYS A 5 12.26 10.98 14.50
CA CYS A 5 10.87 10.64 14.78
C CYS A 5 10.67 9.12 14.60
N PRO A 6 10.13 8.39 15.60
CA PRO A 6 9.87 6.97 15.47
C PRO A 6 8.92 6.62 14.31
N MET A 7 9.21 5.55 13.59
CA MET A 7 8.48 5.12 12.38
C MET A 7 7.27 4.23 12.70
N VAL A 8 6.42 3.98 11.69
CA VAL A 8 5.37 2.96 11.75
C VAL A 8 5.65 1.92 10.67
N LEU A 9 5.66 0.64 11.03
CA LEU A 9 5.79 -0.46 10.07
C LEU A 9 4.42 -1.09 9.80
N VAL A 10 4.08 -1.26 8.53
CA VAL A 10 2.92 -2.05 8.09
C VAL A 10 3.43 -3.20 7.23
N PHE A 11 3.43 -4.39 7.79
CA PHE A 11 3.94 -5.60 7.16
C PHE A 11 2.80 -6.56 6.77
N GLY A 12 3.01 -7.41 5.76
CA GLY A 12 2.02 -8.39 5.31
C GLY A 12 2.65 -9.74 5.02
N CYS A 13 2.04 -10.82 5.51
CA CYS A 13 2.45 -12.20 5.23
C CYS A 13 1.23 -13.15 5.22
N ARG A 14 1.44 -14.46 5.06
CA ARG A 14 0.35 -15.44 5.03
C ARG A 14 -0.09 -15.82 6.44
N GLN A 15 0.85 -16.24 7.29
CA GLN A 15 0.58 -16.79 8.60
C GLN A 15 1.66 -16.40 9.62
N SER A 16 1.21 -16.06 10.82
CA SER A 16 2.04 -15.57 11.93
C SER A 16 3.16 -16.51 12.37
N ARG A 17 3.02 -17.81 12.11
CA ARG A 17 3.98 -18.86 12.51
C ARG A 17 4.81 -19.42 11.36
N ILE A 18 4.55 -19.00 10.11
CA ILE A 18 5.18 -19.59 8.92
C ILE A 18 6.11 -18.59 8.26
N ASP A 19 5.59 -17.42 7.87
CA ASP A 19 6.28 -16.48 6.99
C ASP A 19 6.32 -15.05 7.56
N HIS A 20 6.17 -14.92 8.88
CA HIS A 20 6.43 -13.67 9.59
C HIS A 20 7.94 -13.49 9.81
N ILE A 21 8.64 -13.19 8.72
CA ILE A 21 10.07 -12.91 8.71
C ILE A 21 10.39 -11.69 9.59
N TYR A 22 11.56 -11.71 10.26
CA TYR A 22 12.06 -10.62 11.09
C TYR A 22 11.13 -10.14 12.23
N LYS A 23 10.22 -11.00 12.70
CA LYS A 23 9.27 -10.66 13.77
C LYS A 23 9.97 -10.22 15.05
N GLU A 24 10.98 -10.96 15.48
CA GLU A 24 11.71 -10.68 16.72
C GLU A 24 12.58 -9.41 16.58
N GLU A 25 13.23 -9.23 15.43
CA GLU A 25 14.06 -8.07 15.13
C GLU A 25 13.23 -6.77 15.08
N THR A 26 12.07 -6.81 14.42
CA THR A 26 11.16 -5.65 14.37
C THR A 26 10.57 -5.33 15.75
N LEU A 27 10.24 -6.35 16.55
CA LEU A 27 9.80 -6.16 17.93
C LEU A 27 10.93 -5.56 18.79
N PHE A 28 12.16 -6.04 18.64
CA PHE A 28 13.32 -5.47 19.30
C PHE A 28 13.53 -4.01 18.89
N ALA A 29 13.47 -3.68 17.59
CA ALA A 29 13.56 -2.31 17.10
C ALA A 29 12.47 -1.38 17.68
N LYS A 30 11.25 -1.89 17.91
CA LYS A 30 10.21 -1.16 18.66
C LYS A 30 10.64 -0.87 20.09
N THR A 31 11.22 -1.84 20.81
CA THR A 31 11.72 -1.63 22.18
C THR A 31 12.85 -0.60 22.26
N GLN A 32 13.62 -0.44 21.18
CA GLN A 32 14.68 0.56 21.05
C GLN A 32 14.15 1.94 20.59
N GLY A 33 12.84 2.10 20.40
CA GLY A 33 12.23 3.36 19.98
C GLY A 33 12.36 3.69 18.50
N VAL A 34 12.84 2.77 17.66
CA VAL A 34 12.92 2.96 16.19
C VAL A 34 11.51 2.98 15.59
N PHE A 35 10.67 2.03 16.01
CA PHE A 35 9.27 1.99 15.63
C PHE A 35 8.38 2.43 16.78
N ARG A 36 7.42 3.31 16.50
CA ARG A 36 6.31 3.61 17.41
C ARG A 36 5.31 2.47 17.42
N GLU A 37 4.95 1.97 16.24
CA GLU A 37 3.98 0.89 16.07
C GLU A 37 4.37 -0.09 14.98
N LEU A 38 3.94 -1.34 15.16
CA LEU A 38 4.11 -2.43 14.22
C LEU A 38 2.73 -3.01 13.91
N TYR A 39 2.37 -3.05 12.64
CA TYR A 39 1.14 -3.67 12.17
C TYR A 39 1.47 -4.83 11.24
N THR A 40 0.71 -5.92 11.37
CA THR A 40 0.84 -7.08 10.49
C THR A 40 -0.52 -7.48 9.92
N ALA A 41 -0.59 -7.59 8.59
CA ALA A 41 -1.71 -8.14 7.87
C ALA A 41 -1.45 -9.62 7.53
N TYR A 42 -2.31 -10.51 8.03
CA TYR A 42 -2.21 -11.94 7.71
C TYR A 42 -3.27 -12.33 6.68
N SER A 43 -2.83 -12.83 5.54
CA SER A 43 -3.73 -13.15 4.42
C SER A 43 -4.32 -14.57 4.47
N ARG A 44 -3.77 -15.46 5.30
CA ARG A 44 -4.14 -16.89 5.38
C ARG A 44 -4.05 -17.45 6.80
N GLU A 45 -4.16 -16.61 7.82
CA GLU A 45 -4.17 -17.07 9.20
C GLU A 45 -5.43 -17.92 9.45
N PRO A 46 -5.31 -19.14 10.02
CA PRO A 46 -6.46 -19.92 10.41
C PRO A 46 -7.41 -19.12 11.31
N ASP A 47 -8.72 -19.32 11.10
CA ASP A 47 -9.79 -18.71 11.90
C ASP A 47 -9.82 -17.17 11.91
N LYS A 48 -9.11 -16.51 10.99
CA LYS A 48 -9.16 -15.06 10.83
C LYS A 48 -9.53 -14.66 9.40
N PRO A 49 -10.23 -13.53 9.23
CA PRO A 49 -10.47 -12.99 7.91
C PRO A 49 -9.15 -12.64 7.24
N LYS A 50 -9.08 -12.89 5.94
CA LYS A 50 -7.96 -12.49 5.10
C LYS A 50 -7.78 -10.98 5.15
N LYS A 51 -6.56 -10.55 5.46
CA LYS A 51 -6.19 -9.13 5.55
C LYS A 51 -4.94 -8.83 4.75
N TYR A 52 -4.92 -7.67 4.09
CA TYR A 52 -3.78 -7.09 3.40
C TYR A 52 -3.33 -5.77 4.03
N VAL A 53 -2.17 -5.26 3.59
CA VAL A 53 -1.59 -4.03 4.13
C VAL A 53 -2.47 -2.82 3.86
N GLN A 54 -3.13 -2.75 2.70
CA GLN A 54 -4.10 -1.70 2.39
C GLN A 54 -5.31 -1.71 3.34
N ASP A 55 -5.76 -2.88 3.79
CA ASP A 55 -6.86 -2.99 4.75
C ASP A 55 -6.42 -2.43 6.11
N VAL A 56 -5.18 -2.70 6.54
CA VAL A 56 -4.61 -2.10 7.75
C VAL A 56 -4.52 -0.58 7.63
N LEU A 57 -4.05 -0.06 6.48
CA LEU A 57 -3.96 1.38 6.24
C LEU A 57 -5.34 2.05 6.39
N GLN A 58 -6.36 1.49 5.76
CA GLN A 58 -7.72 2.05 5.77
C GLN A 58 -8.41 1.92 7.13
N GLU A 59 -8.34 0.74 7.77
CA GLU A 59 -9.12 0.45 8.97
C GLU A 59 -8.48 0.98 10.25
N GLN A 60 -7.16 1.00 10.33
CA GLN A 60 -6.44 1.29 11.58
C GLN A 60 -5.62 2.57 11.51
N LEU A 61 -5.17 2.97 10.33
CA LEU A 61 -4.17 4.03 10.16
C LEU A 61 -4.63 5.22 9.33
N ALA A 62 -5.89 5.28 8.89
CA ALA A 62 -6.36 6.34 7.98
C ALA A 62 -6.05 7.75 8.48
N GLN A 63 -6.40 8.05 9.75
CA GLN A 63 -6.11 9.36 10.35
C GLN A 63 -4.59 9.61 10.48
N THR A 64 -3.83 8.58 10.88
CA THR A 64 -2.38 8.69 11.07
C THR A 64 -1.67 8.97 9.75
N VAL A 65 -2.03 8.27 8.68
CA VAL A 65 -1.50 8.47 7.33
C VAL A 65 -1.82 9.87 6.83
N PHE A 66 -3.09 10.30 6.95
CA PHE A 66 -3.49 11.64 6.53
C PHE A 66 -2.71 12.73 7.27
N LYS A 67 -2.65 12.65 8.60
CA LYS A 67 -1.93 13.60 9.44
C LYS A 67 -0.43 13.64 9.10
N ALA A 68 0.19 12.48 8.94
CA ALA A 68 1.60 12.38 8.59
C ALA A 68 1.89 13.10 7.27
N LEU A 69 1.14 12.77 6.21
CA LEU A 69 1.39 13.28 4.86
C LEU A 69 1.02 14.76 4.69
N LYS A 70 -0.09 15.19 5.32
CA LYS A 70 -0.65 16.54 5.14
C LYS A 70 -0.09 17.57 6.11
N GLU A 71 0.00 17.24 7.39
CA GLU A 71 0.27 18.21 8.46
C GLU A 71 1.73 18.15 8.95
N GLN A 72 2.34 16.96 8.94
CA GLN A 72 3.63 16.74 9.59
C GLN A 72 4.82 16.71 8.63
N GLY A 73 4.58 16.91 7.32
CA GLY A 73 5.63 16.77 6.31
C GLY A 73 6.20 15.34 6.23
N GLY A 74 5.42 14.35 6.65
CA GLY A 74 5.84 12.96 6.74
C GLY A 74 6.05 12.31 5.38
N HIS A 75 6.69 11.15 5.43
CA HIS A 75 7.05 10.32 4.28
C HIS A 75 6.32 8.99 4.33
N ILE A 76 6.05 8.42 3.16
CA ILE A 76 5.55 7.05 3.01
C ILE A 76 6.46 6.28 2.05
N TYR A 77 6.74 5.03 2.39
CA TYR A 77 7.57 4.12 1.63
C TYR A 77 6.77 2.85 1.35
N VAL A 78 6.68 2.48 0.08
CA VAL A 78 5.95 1.30 -0.39
C VAL A 78 6.91 0.42 -1.16
N CYS A 79 7.13 -0.80 -0.69
CA CYS A 79 8.11 -1.71 -1.27
C CYS A 79 7.49 -3.09 -1.53
N GLY A 80 7.72 -3.65 -2.71
CA GLY A 80 7.32 -5.02 -3.05
C GLY A 80 6.66 -5.15 -4.42
N ASP A 81 5.60 -5.96 -4.48
CA ASP A 81 4.90 -6.29 -5.72
C ASP A 81 4.16 -5.10 -6.33
N VAL A 82 4.17 -5.00 -7.66
CA VAL A 82 3.51 -3.91 -8.41
C VAL A 82 2.00 -3.84 -8.18
N THR A 83 1.33 -4.99 -8.02
CA THR A 83 -0.11 -5.02 -7.75
C THR A 83 -0.41 -4.56 -6.33
N MET A 84 0.42 -4.96 -5.36
CA MET A 84 0.32 -4.49 -3.98
C MET A 84 0.52 -2.98 -3.89
N ALA A 85 1.56 -2.45 -4.55
CA ALA A 85 1.81 -1.01 -4.56
C ALA A 85 0.67 -0.20 -5.19
N GLY A 86 0.09 -0.70 -6.30
CA GLY A 86 -1.09 -0.09 -6.92
C GLY A 86 -2.31 -0.06 -5.99
N ASP A 87 -2.54 -1.12 -5.20
CA ASP A 87 -3.63 -1.17 -4.22
C ASP A 87 -3.37 -0.24 -3.02
N VAL A 88 -2.12 -0.13 -2.56
CA VAL A 88 -1.72 0.83 -1.53
C VAL A 88 -1.94 2.26 -2.01
N LEU A 89 -1.51 2.60 -3.23
CA LEU A 89 -1.70 3.93 -3.82
C LEU A 89 -3.18 4.34 -3.82
N LYS A 90 -4.05 3.48 -4.36
CA LYS A 90 -5.52 3.71 -4.38
C LYS A 90 -6.08 3.92 -2.98
N THR A 91 -5.56 3.18 -2.01
CA THR A 91 -6.00 3.27 -0.61
C THR A 91 -5.55 4.55 0.05
N VAL A 92 -4.29 4.96 -0.14
CA VAL A 92 -3.78 6.23 0.38
C VAL A 92 -4.53 7.41 -0.25
N GLN A 93 -4.79 7.36 -1.56
CA GLN A 93 -5.61 8.38 -2.24
C GLN A 93 -7.04 8.43 -1.64
N ARG A 94 -7.66 7.28 -1.36
CA ARG A 94 -8.97 7.21 -0.70
C ARG A 94 -8.93 7.81 0.70
N ILE A 95 -7.90 7.51 1.49
CA ILE A 95 -7.71 8.07 2.83
C ILE A 95 -7.60 9.60 2.75
N VAL A 96 -6.76 10.11 1.86
CA VAL A 96 -6.59 11.56 1.66
C VAL A 96 -7.91 12.22 1.25
N ARG A 97 -8.66 11.59 0.34
CA ARG A 97 -9.97 12.06 -0.09
C ARG A 97 -10.96 12.14 1.07
N GLN A 98 -11.10 11.05 1.83
CA GLN A 98 -12.07 10.94 2.91
C GLN A 98 -11.74 11.84 4.10
N GLN A 99 -10.48 11.85 4.54
CA GLN A 99 -10.04 12.62 5.71
C GLN A 99 -9.88 14.11 5.40
N GLY A 100 -9.47 14.44 4.16
CA GLY A 100 -9.31 15.81 3.69
C GLY A 100 -10.54 16.43 3.05
N GLN A 101 -11.63 15.66 2.86
CA GLN A 101 -12.84 16.08 2.15
C GLN A 101 -12.56 16.65 0.75
N LEU A 102 -11.60 16.01 0.05
CA LEU A 102 -11.16 16.42 -1.28
C LEU A 102 -11.96 15.69 -2.37
N SER A 103 -11.93 16.23 -3.59
CA SER A 103 -12.36 15.49 -4.78
C SER A 103 -11.38 14.36 -5.11
N VAL A 104 -11.75 13.50 -6.08
CA VAL A 104 -10.87 12.42 -6.56
C VAL A 104 -9.64 13.00 -7.25
N GLU A 105 -9.84 14.06 -8.02
CA GLU A 105 -8.81 14.79 -8.78
C GLU A 105 -7.85 15.50 -7.83
N GLU A 106 -8.38 16.20 -6.82
CA GLU A 106 -7.58 16.88 -5.79
C GLU A 106 -6.75 15.88 -4.98
N ALA A 107 -7.33 14.75 -4.59
CA ALA A 107 -6.60 13.69 -3.90
C ALA A 107 -5.50 13.10 -4.80
N GLY A 108 -5.77 12.93 -6.10
CA GLY A 108 -4.78 12.46 -7.08
C GLY A 108 -3.63 13.46 -7.22
N ALA A 109 -3.92 14.74 -7.42
CA ALA A 109 -2.94 15.81 -7.52
C ALA A 109 -2.09 15.93 -6.24
N PHE A 110 -2.70 15.72 -5.06
CA PHE A 110 -1.99 15.70 -3.79
C PHE A 110 -0.94 14.59 -3.75
N ILE A 111 -1.28 13.37 -4.17
CA ILE A 111 -0.32 12.26 -4.21
C ILE A 111 0.77 12.49 -5.25
N SER A 112 0.43 13.01 -6.44
CA SER A 112 1.44 13.37 -7.45
C SER A 112 2.45 14.37 -6.89
N LYS A 113 1.97 15.41 -6.20
CA LYS A 113 2.85 16.37 -5.53
C LYS A 113 3.74 15.71 -4.47
N LEU A 114 3.26 14.75 -3.70
CA LEU A 114 4.09 14.02 -2.75
C LEU A 114 5.23 13.24 -3.43
N ARG A 115 5.00 12.72 -4.64
CA ARG A 115 6.05 12.04 -5.43
C ARG A 115 7.09 13.05 -5.92
N ASP A 116 6.64 14.18 -6.48
CA ASP A 116 7.52 15.26 -6.94
C ASP A 116 8.36 15.84 -5.80
N ASP A 117 7.76 16.01 -4.61
CA ASP A 117 8.41 16.46 -3.38
C ASP A 117 9.31 15.38 -2.75
N SER A 118 9.45 14.19 -3.34
CA SER A 118 10.21 13.06 -2.78
C SER A 118 9.76 12.66 -1.35
N ARG A 119 8.44 12.62 -1.13
CA ARG A 119 7.80 12.18 0.13
C ARG A 119 6.95 10.91 0.00
N TYR A 120 6.60 10.52 -1.23
CA TYR A 120 5.98 9.23 -1.54
C TYR A 120 6.95 8.39 -2.35
N HIS A 121 7.47 7.33 -1.74
CA HIS A 121 8.54 6.49 -2.28
C HIS A 121 7.99 5.11 -2.65
N GLU A 122 8.35 4.62 -3.85
CA GLU A 122 7.97 3.30 -4.34
C GLU A 122 9.21 2.54 -4.81
N ASP A 123 9.37 1.31 -4.30
CA ASP A 123 10.40 0.37 -4.74
C ASP A 123 9.74 -0.94 -5.17
N ILE A 124 9.64 -1.11 -6.49
CA ILE A 124 8.75 -2.10 -7.11
C ILE A 124 9.54 -3.23 -7.76
N PHE A 125 9.25 -4.46 -7.36
CA PHE A 125 9.97 -5.66 -7.82
C PHE A 125 9.38 -6.29 -9.09
N GLY A 126 8.33 -5.68 -9.66
CA GLY A 126 7.54 -6.24 -10.74
C GLY A 126 6.41 -7.15 -10.24
N VAL A 127 6.03 -8.15 -11.03
CA VAL A 127 4.96 -9.11 -10.70
C VAL A 127 5.55 -10.33 -9.99
N THR A 128 5.60 -10.27 -8.66
CA THR A 128 6.17 -11.28 -7.77
C THR A 128 5.12 -12.02 -6.93
N LEU A 129 3.92 -11.46 -6.81
CA LEU A 129 2.79 -12.06 -6.09
C LEU A 129 1.69 -12.49 -7.05
N ARG A 130 1.12 -13.68 -6.79
CA ARG A 130 -0.01 -14.24 -7.56
C ARG A 130 0.24 -14.21 -9.08
N THR A 131 1.48 -14.44 -9.51
CA THR A 131 1.93 -14.20 -10.89
C THR A 131 1.04 -14.86 -11.93
N TYR A 132 0.66 -16.13 -11.74
CA TYR A 132 -0.25 -16.82 -12.67
C TYR A 132 -1.62 -16.16 -12.78
N GLU A 133 -2.26 -15.85 -11.65
CA GLU A 133 -3.59 -15.19 -11.61
C GLU A 133 -3.53 -13.80 -12.27
N VAL A 134 -2.52 -13.00 -11.89
CA VAL A 134 -2.37 -11.62 -12.36
C VAL A 134 -2.08 -11.58 -13.86
N THR A 135 -1.09 -12.34 -14.33
CA THR A 135 -0.70 -12.33 -15.74
C THR A 135 -1.78 -12.89 -16.65
N ASN A 136 -2.54 -13.90 -16.20
CA ASN A 136 -3.68 -14.41 -16.96
C ASN A 136 -4.79 -13.37 -17.06
N ARG A 137 -5.15 -12.72 -15.94
CA ARG A 137 -6.16 -11.67 -15.95
C ARG A 137 -5.79 -10.53 -16.90
N LEU A 138 -4.55 -10.02 -16.81
CA LEU A 138 -4.07 -8.93 -17.67
C LEU A 138 -4.13 -9.30 -19.16
N ARG A 139 -3.79 -10.56 -19.49
CA ARG A 139 -3.89 -11.06 -20.87
C ARG A 139 -5.34 -11.10 -21.34
N SER A 140 -6.25 -11.60 -20.51
CA SER A 140 -7.68 -11.64 -20.81
C SER A 140 -8.27 -10.24 -20.98
N GLU A 141 -7.93 -9.30 -20.11
CA GLU A 141 -8.37 -7.88 -20.21
C GLU A 141 -7.88 -7.24 -21.51
N SER A 142 -6.62 -7.49 -21.90
CA SER A 142 -6.06 -6.96 -23.14
C SER A 142 -6.74 -7.53 -24.38
N ILE A 143 -7.05 -8.83 -24.38
CA ILE A 143 -7.78 -9.48 -25.48
C ILE A 143 -9.18 -8.88 -25.62
N ALA A 144 -9.92 -8.77 -24.51
CA ALA A 144 -11.26 -8.21 -24.51
C ALA A 144 -11.29 -6.77 -25.05
N PHE A 145 -10.34 -5.93 -24.62
CA PHE A 145 -10.22 -4.55 -25.09
C PHE A 145 -9.97 -4.47 -26.61
N ILE A 146 -9.14 -5.35 -27.17
CA ILE A 146 -8.87 -5.41 -28.61
C ILE A 146 -10.11 -5.86 -29.38
N GLU A 147 -10.86 -6.82 -28.85
CA GLU A 147 -12.11 -7.30 -29.46
C GLU A 147 -13.20 -6.21 -29.47
N GLU A 148 -13.37 -5.49 -28.37
CA GLU A 148 -14.28 -4.33 -28.29
C GLU A 148 -13.88 -3.23 -29.28
N SER A 149 -12.59 -2.86 -29.32
CA SER A 149 -12.11 -1.80 -30.21
C SER A 149 -12.30 -2.12 -31.70
N LYS A 150 -12.19 -3.40 -32.09
CA LYS A 150 -12.46 -3.83 -33.47
C LYS A 150 -13.93 -3.71 -33.84
N LYS A 151 -14.82 -4.00 -32.90
CA LYS A 151 -16.27 -3.94 -33.11
C LYS A 151 -16.75 -2.51 -33.39
N ASP A 152 -16.14 -1.52 -32.73
CA ASP A 152 -16.45 -0.10 -32.92
C ASP A 152 -15.89 0.48 -34.25
N THR A 153 -15.02 -0.26 -34.95
CA THR A 153 -14.42 0.19 -36.23
C THR A 153 -15.20 -0.33 -37.45
N ASP A 154 -16.08 -1.32 -37.25
CA ASP A 154 -16.90 -1.95 -38.30
C ASP A 154 -18.34 -1.40 -38.35
N GLU A 155 -18.66 -0.35 -37.57
CA GLU A 155 -19.89 0.49 -37.66
C GLU A 155 -19.60 1.85 -38.31
#